data_AF-A0A3P6EB87-F1
#
_entry.id   AF-A0A3P6EB87-F1
#
_cell.length_a   1.000
_cell.length_b   1.000
_cell.length_c   1.000
_cell.angle_alpha   90.00
_cell.angle_beta   90.00
_cell.angle_gamma   90.00
#
_symmetry.space_group_name_H-M   'P 1'
#
loop_
_entity.id
_entity.type
_entity.pdbx_description
1 polymer ?
#
loop_
_entity_poly.entity_id
_entity_poly.type
_entity_poly.pdbx_seq_one_letter_code
_entity_poly.pdbx_strand_id
1 'polypeptide(L)'
;MKRCRESDFAAWVLIHGYMMNHLAFSVHRLKHQFSDIKCIKEYLEEKGFELNNDGGILKVSQDGLLLQVSSISEKIAFEFADGVTETIPASYIEFTQRLVLPEFKDLPHNQIKEFHRRDGFDLGNAKNILESARFTSDV
;
A
#
# COMPACT_ATOMS: atom_id res chain seq x y z
N MET A 1 12.53 -16.16 16.41
CA MET A 1 13.56 -15.34 15.73
C MET A 1 13.32 -13.86 16.09
N LYS A 2 14.24 -13.21 16.82
CA LYS A 2 14.18 -11.75 17.04
C LYS A 2 14.19 -11.08 15.65
N ARG A 3 13.31 -10.09 15.44
CA ARG A 3 13.31 -9.13 14.31
C ARG A 3 14.67 -9.06 13.64
N CYS A 4 14.74 -9.21 12.32
CA CYS A 4 16.00 -8.95 11.60
C CYS A 4 16.39 -7.51 11.92
N ARG A 5 17.41 -7.34 12.78
CA ARG A 5 17.74 -6.03 13.37
C ARG A 5 18.17 -5.01 12.32
N GLU A 6 18.48 -5.48 11.12
CA GLU A 6 19.02 -4.68 10.02
C GLU A 6 17.97 -4.32 8.98
N SER A 7 17.05 -5.24 8.61
CA SER A 7 16.05 -4.96 7.57
C SER A 7 14.85 -5.92 7.61
N ASP A 8 13.67 -5.38 7.91
CA ASP A 8 12.40 -6.12 7.81
C ASP A 8 12.11 -6.52 6.35
N PHE A 9 12.51 -5.70 5.37
CA PHE A 9 12.37 -6.03 3.94
C PHE A 9 13.23 -7.23 3.53
N ALA A 10 14.50 -7.29 3.96
CA ALA A 10 15.36 -8.43 3.65
C ALA A 10 14.82 -9.73 4.28
N ALA A 11 14.29 -9.66 5.50
CA ALA A 11 13.64 -10.79 6.15
C ALA A 11 12.41 -11.26 5.37
N TRP A 12 11.58 -10.32 4.91
CA TRP A 12 10.40 -10.64 4.09
C TRP A 12 10.79 -11.37 2.80
N VAL A 13 11.81 -10.86 2.08
CA VAL A 13 12.31 -11.49 0.85
C VAL A 13 12.93 -12.86 1.10
N LEU A 14 13.66 -13.04 2.21
CA LEU A 14 14.25 -14.34 2.54
C LEU A 14 13.19 -15.43 2.73
N ILE A 15 12.06 -15.07 3.32
CA ILE A 15 11.00 -16.02 3.63
C ILE A 15 10.07 -16.23 2.43
N HIS A 16 9.66 -15.16 1.75
CA HIS A 16 8.64 -15.21 0.70
C HIS A 16 9.23 -15.30 -0.72
N GLY A 17 10.51 -15.03 -0.91
CA GLY A 17 11.17 -15.05 -2.21
C GLY A 17 10.51 -14.11 -3.23
N TYR A 18 10.06 -14.67 -4.35
CA TYR A 18 9.43 -13.93 -5.46
C TYR A 18 7.90 -13.84 -5.37
N MET A 19 7.32 -14.12 -4.20
CA MET A 19 5.89 -13.89 -4.02
C MET A 19 5.53 -12.41 -4.21
N MET A 20 4.35 -12.15 -4.75
CA MET A 20 3.84 -10.80 -4.94
C MET A 20 3.66 -10.13 -3.58
N ASN A 21 4.45 -9.09 -3.30
CA ASN A 21 4.39 -8.39 -2.01
C ASN A 21 3.05 -7.66 -1.80
N HIS A 22 2.55 -7.00 -2.84
CA HIS A 22 1.24 -6.38 -2.82
C HIS A 22 0.70 -6.18 -4.23
N LEU A 23 -0.62 -5.99 -4.30
CA LEU A 23 -1.33 -5.50 -5.48
C LEU A 23 -1.83 -4.08 -5.18
N ALA A 24 -1.70 -3.18 -6.16
CA ALA A 24 -2.22 -1.82 -6.07
C ALA A 24 -3.45 -1.63 -6.97
N PHE A 25 -4.61 -1.36 -6.36
CA PHE A 25 -5.83 -1.01 -7.08
C PHE A 25 -5.78 0.45 -7.55
N SER A 26 -6.12 0.67 -8.81
CA SER A 26 -6.27 2.00 -9.38
C SER A 26 -7.67 2.54 -9.05
N VAL A 27 -7.76 3.30 -7.97
CA VAL A 27 -8.99 3.84 -7.40
C VAL A 27 -9.73 4.71 -8.41
N HIS A 28 -9.03 5.59 -9.13
CA HIS A 28 -9.63 6.47 -10.15
C HIS A 28 -10.27 5.75 -11.33
N ARG A 29 -10.14 4.41 -11.44
CA ARG A 29 -10.82 3.58 -12.44
C ARG A 29 -12.05 2.85 -11.91
N LEU A 30 -12.28 2.89 -10.60
CA LEU A 30 -13.50 2.37 -9.99
C LEU A 30 -14.69 3.27 -10.33
N LYS A 31 -15.90 2.74 -10.18
CA LYS A 31 -17.14 3.45 -10.50
C LYS A 31 -17.72 4.12 -9.25
N HIS A 32 -18.52 5.15 -9.47
CA HIS A 32 -19.27 5.86 -8.43
C HIS A 32 -18.33 6.42 -7.35
N GLN A 33 -18.78 6.46 -6.09
CA GLN A 33 -18.01 7.01 -4.96
C GLN A 33 -16.64 6.37 -4.75
N PHE A 34 -16.45 5.11 -5.17
CA PHE A 34 -15.17 4.42 -5.02
C PHE A 34 -14.09 4.91 -5.98
N SER A 35 -14.39 5.88 -6.87
CA SER A 35 -13.34 6.59 -7.62
C SER A 35 -12.56 7.60 -6.77
N ASP A 36 -12.96 7.83 -5.52
CA ASP A 36 -12.26 8.65 -4.53
C ASP A 36 -11.61 7.77 -3.45
N ILE A 37 -10.30 7.93 -3.25
CA ILE A 37 -9.51 7.17 -2.29
C ILE A 37 -9.92 7.45 -0.85
N LYS A 38 -10.49 8.64 -0.57
CA LYS A 38 -11.01 8.96 0.76
C LYS A 38 -12.21 8.07 1.09
N CYS A 39 -13.10 7.85 0.12
CA CYS A 39 -14.21 6.91 0.28
C CYS A 39 -13.72 5.47 0.46
N ILE A 40 -12.64 5.06 -0.23
CA ILE A 40 -12.02 3.75 -0.02
C ILE A 40 -11.47 3.63 1.41
N LYS A 41 -10.72 4.63 1.87
CA LYS A 41 -10.18 4.68 3.24
C LYS A 41 -11.29 4.53 4.27
N GLU A 42 -12.31 5.38 4.20
CA GLU A 42 -13.46 5.38 5.12
C GLU A 42 -14.17 4.03 5.10
N TYR A 43 -14.43 3.49 3.90
CA TYR A 43 -15.08 2.19 3.75
C TYR A 43 -14.28 1.05 4.39
N LEU A 44 -12.95 1.03 4.22
CA LEU A 44 -12.11 0.00 4.83
C LEU A 44 -12.07 0.12 6.36
N GLU A 45 -11.96 1.34 6.89
CA GLU A 45 -12.03 1.61 8.33
C GLU A 45 -13.38 1.17 8.93
N GLU A 46 -14.49 1.48 8.27
CA GLU A 46 -15.84 1.05 8.68
C GLU A 46 -16.02 -0.47 8.68
N LYS A 47 -15.31 -1.18 7.81
CA LYS A 47 -15.30 -2.65 7.76
C LYS A 47 -14.33 -3.28 8.74
N GLY A 48 -13.59 -2.48 9.51
CA GLY A 48 -12.65 -2.96 10.53
C GLY A 48 -11.32 -3.43 9.96
N PHE A 49 -10.96 -3.05 8.72
CA PHE A 49 -9.63 -3.32 8.21
C PHE A 49 -8.61 -2.37 8.85
N GLU A 50 -7.50 -2.93 9.32
CA GLU A 50 -6.38 -2.14 9.80
C GLU A 50 -5.60 -1.54 8.62
N LEU A 51 -5.49 -0.22 8.61
CA LEU A 51 -4.76 0.52 7.58
C LEU A 51 -3.39 0.96 8.09
N ASN A 52 -2.40 0.95 7.22
CA ASN A 52 -1.07 1.43 7.51
C ASN A 52 -1.12 2.94 7.83
N ASN A 53 -0.68 3.31 9.04
CA ASN A 53 -0.64 4.69 9.51
C ASN A 53 0.77 5.32 9.54
N ASP A 54 1.81 4.64 9.03
CA ASP A 54 3.15 5.20 8.90
C ASP A 54 3.13 6.37 7.91
N GLY A 55 3.53 7.56 8.36
CA GLY A 55 3.37 8.80 7.58
C GLY A 55 1.91 9.25 7.39
N GLY A 56 0.98 8.74 8.20
CA GLY A 56 -0.46 8.98 8.10
C GLY A 56 -1.17 7.97 7.18
N ILE A 57 -2.45 7.66 7.43
CA ILE A 57 -3.21 6.65 6.67
C ILE A 57 -3.26 6.96 5.16
N LEU A 58 -3.55 8.21 4.81
CA LEU A 58 -3.55 8.68 3.43
C LEU A 58 -2.19 9.33 3.14
N LYS A 59 -1.34 8.63 2.40
CA LYS A 59 -0.07 9.17 1.93
C LYS A 59 -0.31 9.99 0.68
N VAL A 60 0.28 11.17 0.61
CA VAL A 60 0.12 12.12 -0.49
C VAL A 60 1.52 12.51 -0.97
N SER A 61 1.78 12.34 -2.26
CA SER A 61 3.07 12.70 -2.87
C SER A 61 3.37 14.18 -2.72
N GLN A 62 4.64 14.55 -2.87
CA GLN A 62 5.07 15.95 -2.72
C GLN A 62 4.33 16.91 -3.68
N ASP A 63 4.01 16.45 -4.89
CA ASP A 63 3.25 17.21 -5.88
C ASP A 63 1.73 17.20 -5.64
N GLY A 64 1.23 16.42 -4.68
CA GLY A 64 -0.19 16.28 -4.36
C GLY A 64 -0.99 15.44 -5.36
N LEU A 65 -0.35 14.83 -6.36
CA LEU A 65 -1.04 14.18 -7.48
C LEU A 65 -1.08 12.64 -7.41
N LEU A 66 -0.39 12.04 -6.44
CA LEU A 66 -0.45 10.62 -6.14
C LEU A 66 -0.87 10.43 -4.68
N LEU A 67 -2.02 9.77 -4.49
CA LEU A 67 -2.56 9.43 -3.19
C LEU A 67 -2.55 7.92 -3.02
N GLN A 68 -2.14 7.45 -1.84
CA GLN A 68 -1.94 6.03 -1.56
C GLN A 68 -2.46 5.67 -0.17
N VAL A 69 -3.12 4.53 -0.07
CA VAL A 69 -3.58 3.89 1.19
C VAL A 69 -3.26 2.40 1.07
N SER A 70 -2.78 1.78 2.14
CA SER A 70 -2.54 0.34 2.17
C SER A 70 -3.11 -0.29 3.44
N SER A 71 -3.48 -1.56 3.35
CA SER A 71 -3.75 -2.36 4.54
C SER A 71 -2.45 -2.64 5.30
N ILE A 72 -2.58 -3.00 6.58
CA ILE A 72 -1.54 -3.77 7.25
C ILE A 72 -1.58 -5.21 6.70
N SER A 73 -0.41 -5.80 6.52
CA SER A 73 -0.28 -7.19 6.09
C SER A 73 -0.93 -8.11 7.11
N GLU A 74 -1.62 -9.14 6.62
CA GLU A 74 -1.99 -10.27 7.47
C GLU A 74 -0.74 -10.96 8.01
N LYS A 75 -0.91 -11.67 9.12
CA LYS A 75 0.12 -12.46 9.77
C LYS A 75 -0.19 -13.95 9.59
N ILE A 76 0.82 -14.73 9.21
CA ILE A 76 0.70 -16.18 9.02
C ILE A 76 1.70 -16.92 9.89
N ALA A 77 1.36 -18.15 10.29
CA ALA A 77 2.32 -19.05 10.93
C ALA A 77 3.27 -19.64 9.88
N PHE A 78 4.56 -19.64 10.17
CA PHE A 78 5.60 -20.19 9.30
C PHE A 78 6.59 -21.02 10.12
N GLU A 79 6.81 -22.26 9.69
CA GLU A 79 7.76 -23.19 10.30
C GLU A 79 9.10 -23.10 9.56
N PHE A 80 10.16 -22.74 10.29
CA PHE A 80 11.52 -22.68 9.79
C PHE A 80 12.15 -24.06 9.68
N ALA A 81 13.26 -24.15 8.94
CA ALA A 81 13.96 -25.42 8.70
C ALA A 81 14.51 -26.11 9.97
N ASP A 82 14.65 -25.37 11.08
CA ASP A 82 15.04 -25.89 12.40
C ASP A 82 13.84 -26.33 13.26
N GLY A 83 12.62 -26.33 12.69
CA GLY A 83 11.38 -26.73 13.34
C GLY A 83 10.77 -25.65 14.25
N VAL A 84 11.32 -24.44 14.27
CA VAL A 84 10.73 -23.31 15.03
C VAL A 84 9.61 -22.70 14.22
N THR A 85 8.42 -22.54 14.81
CA THR A 85 7.30 -21.83 14.20
C THR A 85 7.20 -20.42 14.74
N GLU A 86 7.10 -19.43 13.84
CA GLU A 86 6.88 -18.03 14.19
C GLU A 86 5.74 -17.44 13.36
N THR A 87 5.22 -16.32 13.84
CA THR A 87 4.26 -15.51 13.11
C THR A 87 4.99 -14.47 12.27
N ILE A 88 4.73 -14.44 10.96
CA ILE A 88 5.39 -13.56 9.99
C ILE A 88 4.37 -12.72 9.21
N PRO A 89 4.72 -11.51 8.76
CA PRO A 89 3.89 -10.74 7.82
C PRO A 89 3.85 -11.45 6.46
N ALA A 90 2.68 -11.51 5.85
CA ALA A 90 2.43 -11.97 4.49
C ALA A 90 2.42 -10.79 3.49
N SER A 91 1.49 -10.81 2.53
CA SER A 91 1.28 -9.73 1.56
C SER A 91 0.21 -8.75 2.03
N TYR A 92 0.17 -7.57 1.44
CA TYR A 92 -0.86 -6.56 1.71
C TYR A 92 -1.51 -6.05 0.42
N ILE A 93 -2.55 -5.24 0.56
CA ILE A 93 -3.23 -4.61 -0.56
C ILE A 93 -3.04 -3.09 -0.47
N GLU A 94 -2.78 -2.48 -1.61
CA GLU A 94 -2.67 -1.04 -1.77
C GLU A 94 -3.79 -0.49 -2.67
N PHE A 95 -4.17 0.76 -2.43
CA PHE A 95 -5.10 1.55 -3.21
C PHE A 95 -4.39 2.85 -3.61
N THR A 96 -4.43 3.18 -4.90
CA THR A 96 -3.75 4.34 -5.47
C THR A 96 -4.72 5.18 -6.27
N GLN A 97 -4.67 6.50 -6.08
CA GLN A 97 -5.39 7.47 -6.90
C GLN A 97 -4.40 8.43 -7.53
N ARG A 98 -4.36 8.43 -8.87
CA ARG A 98 -3.53 9.32 -9.68
C ARG A 98 -4.39 10.45 -10.19
N LEU A 99 -4.09 11.68 -9.77
CA LEU A 99 -4.80 12.87 -10.22
C LEU A 99 -4.35 13.30 -11.61
N VAL A 100 -5.22 14.06 -12.26
CA VAL A 100 -4.98 14.63 -13.59
C VAL A 100 -3.85 15.67 -13.48
N LEU A 101 -2.91 15.65 -14.42
CA LEU A 101 -1.84 16.64 -14.47
C LEU A 101 -2.42 18.04 -14.70
N PRO A 102 -1.81 19.11 -14.16
CA PRO A 102 -2.33 20.46 -14.28
C PRO A 102 -2.59 20.92 -15.72
N GLU A 103 -1.79 20.50 -16.69
CA GLU A 103 -1.99 20.85 -18.10
C GLU A 103 -3.27 20.25 -18.72
N PHE A 104 -3.85 19.22 -18.10
CA PHE A 104 -5.06 18.53 -18.58
C PHE A 104 -6.29 18.79 -17.72
N LYS A 105 -6.23 19.73 -16.76
CA LYS A 105 -7.31 20.01 -15.80
C LYS A 105 -8.66 20.35 -16.43
N ASP A 106 -8.62 20.96 -17.63
CA ASP A 106 -9.81 21.45 -18.35
C ASP A 106 -10.35 20.39 -19.34
N LEU A 107 -9.71 19.22 -19.43
CA LEU A 107 -10.24 18.13 -20.25
C LEU A 107 -11.56 17.60 -19.67
N PRO A 108 -12.59 17.41 -20.50
CA PRO A 108 -13.81 16.74 -20.08
C PRO A 108 -13.50 15.37 -19.45
N HIS A 109 -14.21 15.02 -18.38
CA HIS A 109 -13.90 13.79 -17.62
C HIS A 109 -13.89 12.52 -18.49
N ASN A 110 -14.78 12.44 -19.49
CA ASN A 110 -14.87 11.32 -20.43
C ASN A 110 -13.71 11.27 -21.45
N GLN A 111 -12.86 12.29 -21.53
CA GLN A 111 -11.67 12.35 -22.37
C GLN A 111 -10.37 12.11 -21.58
N ILE A 112 -10.45 12.05 -20.25
CA ILE A 112 -9.28 11.75 -19.39
C ILE A 112 -8.83 10.31 -19.64
N LYS A 113 -7.54 10.14 -19.93
CA LYS A 113 -6.87 8.85 -20.13
C LYS A 113 -5.73 8.74 -19.11
N GLU A 114 -5.17 7.54 -18.97
CA GLU A 114 -4.16 7.30 -17.93
C GLU A 114 -2.91 8.18 -18.09
N PHE A 115 -2.48 8.45 -19.33
CA PHE A 115 -1.35 9.33 -19.61
C PHE A 115 -1.63 10.82 -19.32
N HIS A 116 -2.88 11.20 -19.04
CA HIS A 116 -3.21 12.54 -18.54
C HIS A 116 -3.07 12.64 -17.01
N ARG A 117 -2.73 11.55 -16.33
CA ARG A 117 -2.60 11.48 -14.87
C ARG A 117 -1.13 11.39 -14.47
N ARG A 118 -0.83 11.72 -13.22
CA ARG A 118 0.50 11.56 -12.63
C ARG A 118 0.97 10.11 -12.73
N ASP A 119 2.00 9.86 -13.54
CA ASP A 119 2.65 8.56 -13.70
C ASP A 119 3.88 8.43 -12.78
N GLY A 120 4.31 7.21 -12.47
CA GLY A 120 5.47 6.91 -11.62
C GLY A 120 5.15 6.81 -10.13
N PHE A 121 6.18 6.79 -9.30
CA PHE A 121 6.06 6.66 -7.84
C PHE A 121 6.53 7.92 -7.13
N ASP A 122 6.31 7.98 -5.82
CA ASP A 122 6.89 8.96 -4.91
C ASP A 122 7.71 8.21 -3.85
N LEU A 123 8.96 8.61 -3.64
CA LEU A 123 9.89 7.92 -2.75
C LEU A 123 9.43 7.98 -1.28
N GLY A 124 8.89 9.14 -0.86
CA GLY A 124 8.41 9.35 0.50
C GLY A 124 7.22 8.45 0.79
N ASN A 125 6.26 8.40 -0.13
CA ASN A 125 5.12 7.50 -0.01
C ASN A 125 5.56 6.03 -0.04
N ALA A 126 6.36 5.62 -1.02
CA ALA A 126 6.79 4.22 -1.19
C ALA A 126 7.51 3.69 0.06
N LYS A 127 8.36 4.51 0.68
CA LYS A 127 9.02 4.16 1.94
C LYS A 127 7.99 3.79 3.03
N ASN A 128 6.95 4.60 3.20
CA ASN A 128 5.95 4.37 4.23
C ASN A 128 5.00 3.20 3.87
N ILE A 129 4.72 2.97 2.59
CA ILE A 129 3.89 1.84 2.14
C ILE A 129 4.57 0.50 2.43
N LEU A 130 5.89 0.39 2.26
CA LEU A 130 6.64 -0.84 2.55
C LEU A 130 6.51 -1.29 4.02
N GLU A 131 6.27 -0.36 4.94
CA GLU A 131 6.04 -0.66 6.37
C GLU A 131 4.73 -1.43 6.62
N SER A 132 3.88 -1.63 5.60
CA SER A 132 2.70 -2.50 5.67
C SER A 132 3.05 -3.97 5.94
N ALA A 133 4.26 -4.41 5.59
CA ALA A 133 4.74 -5.78 5.80
C ALA A 133 5.87 -5.86 6.84
N ARG A 134 5.94 -4.89 7.78
CA ARG A 134 6.95 -4.88 8.83
C ARG A 134 6.78 -6.04 9.81
N PHE A 135 7.88 -6.52 10.37
CA PHE A 135 7.85 -7.53 11.43
C PHE A 135 7.59 -6.81 12.75
N THR A 136 6.36 -6.88 13.25
CA THR A 136 6.04 -6.42 14.61
C THR A 136 6.26 -7.55 15.60
N SER A 137 6.98 -7.29 16.68
CA SER A 137 6.90 -8.11 17.87
C SER A 137 5.58 -7.80 18.54
N ASP A 138 4.69 -8.79 18.65
CA ASP A 138 3.57 -8.69 19.59
C ASP A 138 4.19 -8.61 21.00
N VAL A 139 4.27 -7.39 21.55
CA VAL A 139 4.58 -7.10 22.95
C VAL A 139 3.40 -6.36 23.51
#